data_AF-A0A7Y5WX73-F1
#
_entry.id   AF-A0A7Y5WX73-F1
#
_cell.length_a   1.000
_cell.length_b   1.000
_cell.length_c   1.000
_cell.angle_alpha   90.00
_cell.angle_beta   90.00
_cell.angle_gamma   90.00
#
_symmetry.space_group_name_H-M   'P 1'
#
loop_
_entity.id
_entity.type
_entity.pdbx_description
1 polymer ?
#
loop_
_entity_poly.entity_id
_entity_poly.type
_entity_poly.pdbx_seq_one_letter_code
_entity_poly.pdbx_strand_id
1 'polypeptide(L)'
;MTPADERTLRADIVEVGRRLYARGYTASNDGNISVRLDGGRLLMTPASVCKGFMDPHMMCITDLEGKKLAGDRNPSSEMQMHLEVYRQRADAQAVVHAHPPIATGFAVAGIPLDRAVLAEVVTTLGSVPIADYATPSTKELPDAVRRYIKAHDGMLLANHGALTVGADLFSAYYKMETIEHFAKISFVARMLGGERLLSRQEVERLQGLRGRYGIASPAPICPDPAAHAAVDQVACQTVFAPEGNGERLIPDYRAGLGGVGGDGEIRLTYRELSALIEAAVRELK
;
A
#
# COMPACT_ATOMS: atom_id res chain seq x y z
N MET A 1 25.02 -16.80 -2.39
CA MET A 1 25.04 -15.64 -3.28
C MET A 1 26.41 -15.50 -3.92
N THR A 2 26.43 -15.54 -5.25
CA THR A 2 27.63 -15.41 -6.07
C THR A 2 27.94 -13.94 -6.38
N PRO A 3 29.15 -13.60 -6.83
CA PRO A 3 29.44 -12.26 -7.35
C PRO A 3 28.57 -11.85 -8.55
N ALA A 4 28.05 -12.82 -9.32
CA ALA A 4 27.11 -12.54 -10.41
C ALA A 4 25.74 -12.09 -9.86
N ASP A 5 25.27 -12.71 -8.78
CA ASP A 5 24.01 -12.34 -8.13
C ASP A 5 24.06 -10.90 -7.59
N GLU A 6 25.18 -10.50 -6.95
CA GLU A 6 25.33 -9.12 -6.45
C GLU A 6 25.31 -8.09 -7.59
N ARG A 7 25.95 -8.40 -8.73
CA ARG A 7 25.94 -7.52 -9.91
C ARG A 7 24.52 -7.29 -10.43
N THR A 8 23.72 -8.36 -10.50
CA THR A 8 22.30 -8.28 -10.87
C THR A 8 21.53 -7.41 -9.88
N LEU A 9 21.70 -7.63 -8.58
CA LEU A 9 21.01 -6.82 -7.56
C LEU A 9 21.36 -5.34 -7.64
N ARG A 10 22.62 -4.98 -7.95
CA ARG A 10 23.01 -3.58 -8.17
C ARG A 10 22.29 -2.97 -9.37
N ALA A 11 22.17 -3.71 -10.47
CA ALA A 11 21.44 -3.27 -11.64
C ALA A 11 19.93 -3.14 -11.35
N ASP A 12 19.35 -4.08 -10.61
CA ASP A 12 17.94 -4.06 -10.24
C ASP A 12 17.61 -2.87 -9.32
N ILE A 13 18.48 -2.53 -8.35
CA ILE A 13 18.30 -1.33 -7.51
C ILE A 13 18.30 -0.07 -8.37
N VAL A 14 19.18 0.01 -9.37
CA VAL A 14 19.22 1.15 -10.31
C VAL A 14 17.93 1.22 -11.14
N GLU A 15 17.44 0.08 -11.63
CA GLU A 15 16.18 0.05 -12.39
C GLU A 15 14.97 0.44 -11.51
N VAL A 16 14.87 -0.06 -10.28
CA VAL A 16 13.83 0.36 -9.33
C VAL A 16 13.93 1.85 -9.04
N GLY A 17 15.13 2.38 -8.80
CA GLY A 17 15.36 3.81 -8.62
C GLY A 17 14.89 4.65 -9.81
N ARG A 18 15.19 4.20 -11.03
CA ARG A 18 14.73 4.82 -12.28
C ARG A 18 13.21 4.83 -12.38
N ARG A 19 12.53 3.73 -12.02
CA ARG A 19 11.06 3.66 -12.05
C ARG A 19 10.40 4.53 -10.99
N LEU A 20 10.94 4.57 -9.77
CA LEU A 20 10.46 5.46 -8.71
C LEU A 20 10.54 6.93 -9.16
N TYR A 21 11.69 7.32 -9.73
CA TYR A 21 11.89 8.67 -10.25
C TYR A 21 10.95 8.98 -11.43
N ALA A 22 10.83 8.08 -12.42
CA ALA A 22 9.96 8.26 -13.58
C ALA A 22 8.48 8.39 -13.22
N ARG A 23 8.04 7.81 -12.10
CA ARG A 23 6.69 7.96 -11.57
C ARG A 23 6.49 9.17 -10.67
N GLY A 24 7.55 9.92 -10.38
CA GLY A 24 7.52 11.06 -9.45
C GLY A 24 7.32 10.63 -8.00
N TYR A 25 7.75 9.42 -7.63
CA TYR A 25 7.67 8.95 -6.23
C TYR A 25 8.86 9.43 -5.40
N THR A 26 9.85 10.05 -6.03
CA THR A 26 11.04 10.62 -5.38
C THR A 26 11.32 11.98 -6.01
N ALA A 27 11.61 12.99 -5.19
CA ALA A 27 12.04 14.31 -5.61
C ALA A 27 13.52 14.54 -5.24
N SER A 28 14.28 15.16 -6.14
CA SER A 28 15.71 15.43 -5.93
C SER A 28 16.49 14.15 -5.60
N ASN A 29 16.91 13.96 -4.34
CA ASN A 29 17.73 12.87 -3.84
C ASN A 29 17.10 12.12 -2.65
N ASP A 30 15.79 12.27 -2.45
CA ASP A 30 15.03 11.56 -1.44
C ASP A 30 14.84 10.07 -1.78
N GLY A 31 14.18 9.35 -0.86
CA GLY A 31 13.97 7.91 -0.95
C GLY A 31 15.25 7.10 -0.73
N ASN A 32 15.09 5.80 -0.57
CA ASN A 32 16.21 4.86 -0.47
C ASN A 32 15.74 3.42 -0.68
N ILE A 33 16.66 2.60 -1.18
CA ILE A 33 16.41 1.18 -1.49
C ILE A 33 17.52 0.37 -0.85
N SER A 34 17.17 -0.78 -0.28
CA SER A 34 18.15 -1.78 0.13
C SER A 34 17.70 -3.20 -0.17
N VAL A 35 18.68 -4.09 -0.31
CA VAL A 35 18.50 -5.53 -0.50
C VAL A 35 19.43 -6.30 0.44
N ARG A 36 18.94 -7.38 1.02
CA ARG A 36 19.70 -8.29 1.85
C ARG A 36 20.67 -9.11 1.00
N LEU A 37 21.89 -9.22 1.48
CA LEU A 37 22.95 -10.07 0.94
C LEU A 37 23.29 -11.17 1.95
N ASP A 38 24.02 -12.19 1.50
CA ASP A 38 24.54 -13.25 2.38
C ASP A 38 25.43 -12.71 3.51
N GLY A 39 25.41 -13.42 4.64
CA GLY A 39 26.30 -13.16 5.77
C GLY A 39 25.93 -11.92 6.59
N GLY A 40 24.64 -11.55 6.60
CA GLY A 40 24.17 -10.38 7.38
C GLY A 40 24.58 -9.04 6.78
N ARG A 41 24.86 -9.00 5.47
CA ARG A 41 25.22 -7.77 4.75
C ARG A 41 24.00 -7.21 4.02
N LEU A 42 24.03 -5.91 3.76
CA LEU A 42 22.99 -5.22 3.00
C LEU A 42 23.63 -4.41 1.87
N LEU A 43 23.06 -4.51 0.67
CA LEU A 43 23.34 -3.62 -0.45
C LEU A 43 22.33 -2.48 -0.43
N MET A 44 22.76 -1.23 -0.53
CA MET A 44 21.85 -0.09 -0.46
C MET A 44 22.27 1.10 -1.31
N THR A 45 21.29 1.96 -1.61
CA THR A 45 21.53 3.20 -2.35
C THR A 45 22.40 4.18 -1.56
N PRO A 46 23.25 4.96 -2.24
CA PRO A 46 24.04 6.00 -1.59
C PRO A 46 23.18 7.18 -1.13
N ALA A 47 23.68 7.93 -0.15
CA ALA A 47 23.14 9.22 0.24
C ALA A 47 23.34 10.28 -0.86
N SER A 48 22.42 11.25 -0.89
CA SER A 48 22.51 12.47 -1.71
C SER A 48 22.62 12.25 -3.23
N VAL A 49 22.15 11.10 -3.74
CA VAL A 49 22.07 10.80 -5.17
C VAL A 49 20.61 10.60 -5.57
N CYS A 50 20.21 11.26 -6.66
CA CYS A 50 18.90 11.07 -7.28
C CYS A 50 18.72 9.62 -7.72
N LYS A 51 17.61 8.99 -7.31
CA LYS A 51 17.35 7.57 -7.62
C LYS A 51 17.22 7.29 -9.11
N GLY A 52 16.82 8.30 -9.89
CA GLY A 52 16.78 8.21 -11.35
C GLY A 52 18.14 8.23 -12.05
N PHE A 53 19.20 8.66 -11.37
CA PHE A 53 20.54 8.87 -11.95
C PHE A 53 21.64 8.07 -11.24
N MET A 54 21.26 6.99 -10.56
CA MET A 54 22.22 6.09 -9.92
C MET A 54 22.92 5.22 -10.97
N ASP A 55 24.13 4.78 -10.62
CA ASP A 55 24.88 3.76 -11.36
C ASP A 55 25.21 2.58 -10.41
N PRO A 56 25.29 1.32 -10.90
CA PRO A 56 25.58 0.15 -10.06
C PRO A 56 26.83 0.25 -9.19
N HIS A 57 27.86 0.99 -9.65
CA HIS A 57 29.10 1.21 -8.90
C HIS A 57 28.92 2.13 -7.69
N MET A 58 27.82 2.88 -7.63
CA MET A 58 27.54 3.80 -6.52
C MET A 58 26.95 3.12 -5.28
N MET A 59 26.51 1.86 -5.37
CA MET A 59 25.87 1.18 -4.25
C MET A 59 26.85 0.91 -3.11
N CYS A 60 26.36 1.04 -1.88
CA CYS A 60 27.10 0.81 -0.64
C CYS A 60 26.75 -0.56 -0.07
N ILE A 61 27.71 -1.20 0.61
CA ILE A 61 27.47 -2.40 1.41
C ILE A 61 27.66 -2.07 2.88
N THR A 62 26.71 -2.47 3.73
CA THR A 62 26.80 -2.32 5.18
C THR A 62 26.52 -3.64 5.90
N ASP A 63 26.92 -3.74 7.17
CA ASP A 63 26.41 -4.77 8.09
C ASP A 63 25.08 -4.35 8.73
N LEU A 64 24.53 -5.20 9.60
CA LEU A 64 23.29 -4.94 10.34
C LEU A 64 23.46 -3.95 11.50
N GLU A 65 24.71 -3.63 11.88
CA GLU A 65 25.08 -2.62 12.85
C GLU A 65 25.15 -1.22 12.22
N GLY A 66 25.14 -1.15 10.89
CA GLY A 66 25.15 0.08 10.11
C GLY A 66 26.56 0.58 9.75
N LYS A 67 27.58 -0.25 9.93
CA LYS A 67 28.95 0.07 9.50
C LYS A 67 29.07 -0.15 7.99
N LYS A 68 29.64 0.82 7.29
CA LYS A 68 29.99 0.68 5.87
C LYS A 68 31.12 -0.35 5.72
N LEU A 69 30.87 -1.40 4.95
CA LEU A 69 31.82 -2.45 4.62
C LEU A 69 32.48 -2.22 3.25
N ALA A 70 31.73 -1.69 2.27
CA ALA A 70 32.26 -1.40 0.93
C ALA A 70 31.48 -0.27 0.22
N GLY A 71 32.08 0.27 -0.85
CA GLY A 71 31.54 1.34 -1.70
C GLY A 71 32.16 2.71 -1.41
N ASP A 72 32.38 3.48 -2.49
CA ASP A 72 33.08 4.77 -2.43
C ASP A 72 32.22 5.89 -1.85
N ARG A 73 30.90 5.76 -1.93
CA ARG A 73 29.93 6.71 -1.36
C ARG A 73 29.55 6.35 0.07
N ASN A 74 28.82 7.26 0.70
CA ASN A 74 28.20 7.00 2.00
C ASN A 74 26.80 6.38 1.79
N PRO A 75 26.39 5.41 2.64
CA PRO A 75 25.04 4.88 2.61
C PRO A 75 24.00 5.96 2.93
N SER A 76 22.73 5.70 2.60
CA SER A 76 21.61 6.60 2.93
C SER A 76 21.63 7.04 4.41
N SER A 77 21.32 8.31 4.69
CA SER A 77 21.20 8.82 6.06
C SER A 77 20.07 8.16 6.85
N GLU A 78 19.11 7.54 6.16
CA GLU A 78 17.97 6.84 6.74
C GLU A 78 18.17 5.32 6.82
N MET A 79 19.39 4.84 6.62
CA MET A 79 19.67 3.40 6.65
C MET A 79 19.20 2.72 7.96
N GLN A 80 19.18 3.44 9.08
CA GLN A 80 18.75 2.90 10.37
C GLN A 80 17.30 2.38 10.34
N MET A 81 16.42 3.02 9.56
CA MET A 81 15.06 2.55 9.34
C MET A 81 15.07 1.19 8.63
N HIS A 82 15.89 1.03 7.60
CA HIS A 82 16.04 -0.24 6.87
C HIS A 82 16.65 -1.34 7.75
N LEU A 83 17.67 -1.02 8.55
CA LEU A 83 18.28 -1.95 9.49
C LEU A 83 17.24 -2.49 10.49
N GLU A 84 16.37 -1.63 11.00
CA GLU A 84 15.32 -2.05 11.93
C GLU A 84 14.36 -3.05 11.27
N VAL A 85 13.96 -2.82 10.01
CA VAL A 85 13.18 -3.81 9.25
C VAL A 85 13.88 -5.16 9.22
N TYR A 86 15.15 -5.19 8.81
CA TYR A 86 15.90 -6.44 8.66
C TYR A 86 16.18 -7.16 9.99
N ARG A 87 16.24 -6.43 11.11
CA ARG A 87 16.38 -7.02 12.46
C ARG A 87 15.07 -7.64 12.94
N GLN A 88 13.93 -6.99 12.65
CA GLN A 88 12.62 -7.47 13.09
C GLN A 88 12.06 -8.58 12.18
N ARG A 89 12.52 -8.64 10.92
CA ARG A 89 11.98 -9.54 9.89
C ARG A 89 13.05 -10.30 9.12
N ALA A 90 13.13 -11.60 9.41
CA ALA A 90 14.00 -12.52 8.68
C ALA A 90 13.53 -12.78 7.24
N ASP A 91 12.23 -12.66 6.99
CA ASP A 91 11.60 -12.81 5.67
C ASP A 91 11.83 -11.58 4.76
N ALA A 92 12.15 -10.42 5.33
CA ALA A 92 12.47 -9.21 4.57
C ALA A 92 13.80 -9.37 3.81
N GLN A 93 13.70 -9.38 2.49
CA GLN A 93 14.86 -9.38 1.58
C GLN A 93 15.09 -8.03 0.92
N ALA A 94 14.06 -7.18 0.81
CA ALA A 94 14.22 -5.84 0.28
C ALA A 94 13.32 -4.83 0.99
N VAL A 95 13.80 -3.58 1.02
CA VAL A 95 13.08 -2.44 1.61
C VAL A 95 13.17 -1.27 0.64
N VAL A 96 12.03 -0.64 0.38
CA VAL A 96 11.91 0.54 -0.49
C VAL A 96 11.20 1.64 0.30
N HIS A 97 11.88 2.77 0.45
CA HIS A 97 11.34 4.01 0.97
C HIS A 97 11.25 5.05 -0.17
N ALA A 98 10.10 5.70 -0.28
CA ALA A 98 9.84 6.73 -1.27
C ALA A 98 8.74 7.69 -0.78
N HIS A 99 8.53 8.78 -1.51
CA HIS A 99 7.57 9.86 -1.21
C HIS A 99 6.50 9.99 -2.32
N PRO A 100 5.72 8.94 -2.62
CA PRO A 100 4.65 9.01 -3.61
C PRO A 100 3.61 10.07 -3.22
N PRO A 101 3.23 11.02 -4.12
CA PRO A 101 2.57 12.26 -3.69
C PRO A 101 1.21 12.08 -3.01
N ILE A 102 0.35 11.20 -3.51
CA ILE A 102 -1.00 11.07 -2.94
C ILE A 102 -0.92 10.32 -1.62
N ALA A 103 -0.19 9.20 -1.56
CA ALA A 103 -0.01 8.48 -0.30
C ALA A 103 0.72 9.34 0.77
N THR A 104 1.70 10.14 0.37
CA THR A 104 2.35 11.12 1.26
C THR A 104 1.35 12.19 1.72
N GLY A 105 0.41 12.61 0.86
CA GLY A 105 -0.70 13.48 1.24
C GLY A 105 -1.60 12.87 2.33
N PHE A 106 -1.91 11.58 2.26
CA PHE A 106 -2.61 10.86 3.33
C PHE A 106 -1.79 10.83 4.62
N ALA A 107 -0.47 10.60 4.53
CA ALA A 107 0.43 10.59 5.67
C ALA A 107 0.52 11.97 6.36
N VAL A 108 0.55 13.06 5.58
CA VAL A 108 0.51 14.45 6.07
C VAL A 108 -0.84 14.78 6.70
N ALA A 109 -1.94 14.25 6.15
CA ALA A 109 -3.29 14.45 6.68
C ALA A 109 -3.59 13.61 7.94
N GLY A 110 -2.70 12.70 8.35
CA GLY A 110 -2.94 11.79 9.47
C GLY A 110 -4.04 10.77 9.19
N ILE A 111 -4.24 10.40 7.92
CA ILE A 111 -5.28 9.48 7.49
C ILE A 111 -4.65 8.15 7.03
N PRO A 112 -4.79 7.05 7.80
CA PRO A 112 -4.28 5.76 7.36
C PRO A 112 -5.04 5.21 6.14
N LEU A 113 -4.39 4.27 5.47
CA LEU A 113 -4.94 3.49 4.36
C LEU A 113 -5.25 2.09 4.88
N ASP A 114 -6.16 2.02 5.85
CA ASP A 114 -6.51 0.82 6.63
C ASP A 114 -7.98 0.38 6.46
N ARG A 115 -8.72 1.01 5.55
CA ARG A 115 -10.11 0.67 5.24
C ARG A 115 -10.18 -0.39 4.13
N ALA A 116 -11.13 -1.31 4.24
CA ALA A 116 -11.35 -2.38 3.26
C ALA A 116 -12.02 -1.86 1.98
N VAL A 117 -11.30 -1.10 1.16
CA VAL A 117 -11.86 -0.46 -0.04
C VAL A 117 -11.70 -1.33 -1.28
N LEU A 118 -10.51 -1.90 -1.51
CA LEU A 118 -10.16 -2.65 -2.71
C LEU A 118 -9.76 -4.08 -2.37
N ALA A 119 -10.35 -5.05 -3.07
CA ALA A 119 -10.13 -6.47 -2.81
C ALA A 119 -8.67 -6.87 -3.01
N GLU A 120 -8.04 -6.36 -4.06
CA GLU A 120 -6.64 -6.60 -4.40
C GLU A 120 -5.72 -6.09 -3.28
N VAL A 121 -5.95 -4.86 -2.80
CA VAL A 121 -5.15 -4.26 -1.72
C VAL A 121 -5.29 -5.06 -0.42
N VAL A 122 -6.52 -5.41 -0.03
CA VAL A 122 -6.78 -6.24 1.15
C VAL A 122 -6.06 -7.59 1.05
N THR A 123 -5.98 -8.16 -0.16
CA THR A 123 -5.33 -9.45 -0.38
C THR A 123 -3.79 -9.34 -0.37
N THR A 124 -3.24 -8.30 -1.02
CA THR A 124 -1.78 -8.16 -1.24
C THR A 124 -1.05 -7.44 -0.11
N LEU A 125 -1.64 -6.37 0.43
CA LEU A 125 -1.05 -5.52 1.47
C LEU A 125 -1.78 -5.65 2.81
N GLY A 126 -3.08 -5.94 2.79
CA GLY A 126 -3.94 -5.88 3.97
C GLY A 126 -4.26 -4.43 4.33
N SER A 127 -3.75 -3.94 5.46
CA SER A 127 -3.80 -2.51 5.82
C SER A 127 -2.44 -1.83 5.77
N VAL A 128 -2.49 -0.53 5.47
CA VAL A 128 -1.34 0.36 5.44
C VAL A 128 -1.53 1.42 6.55
N PRO A 129 -0.91 1.22 7.73
CA PRO A 129 -1.02 2.13 8.86
C PRO A 129 -0.17 3.39 8.63
N ILE A 130 -0.30 4.36 9.54
CA ILE A 130 0.64 5.48 9.66
C ILE A 130 1.52 5.23 10.89
N ALA A 131 2.83 5.20 10.69
CA ALA A 131 3.80 5.27 11.78
C ALA A 131 3.90 6.71 12.31
N ASP A 132 4.02 6.84 13.63
CA ASP A 132 4.14 8.14 14.32
C ASP A 132 5.26 9.00 13.72
N TYR A 133 5.09 10.32 13.80
CA TYR A 133 6.13 11.24 13.33
C TYR A 133 7.41 11.01 14.11
N ALA A 134 8.50 10.91 13.36
CA ALA A 134 9.84 10.82 13.88
C ALA A 134 10.76 11.64 13.00
N THR A 135 11.74 12.30 13.62
CA THR A 135 12.67 13.14 12.87
C THR A 135 13.51 12.26 11.92
N PRO A 136 13.49 12.51 10.59
CA PRO A 136 14.28 11.74 9.63
C PRO A 136 15.76 11.68 9.99
N SER A 137 16.40 10.55 9.67
CA SER A 137 17.82 10.28 9.99
C SER A 137 18.18 10.30 11.50
N THR A 138 17.21 10.16 12.40
CA THR A 138 17.44 9.99 13.84
C THR A 138 17.06 8.58 14.32
N LYS A 139 17.32 8.29 15.60
CA LYS A 139 16.93 7.01 16.23
C LYS A 139 15.42 6.87 16.44
N GLU A 140 14.67 7.97 16.40
CA GLU A 140 13.21 7.98 16.57
C GLU A 140 12.50 7.23 15.45
N LEU A 141 13.03 7.33 14.21
CA LEU A 141 12.40 6.75 13.02
C LEU A 141 12.37 5.21 13.05
N PRO A 142 13.47 4.51 13.37
CA PRO A 142 13.44 3.08 13.69
C PRO A 142 12.37 2.69 14.72
N ASP A 143 12.23 3.45 15.80
CA ASP A 143 11.30 3.09 16.88
C ASP A 143 9.84 3.29 16.47
N ALA A 144 9.55 4.34 15.68
CA ALA A 144 8.22 4.56 15.11
C ALA A 144 7.79 3.40 14.18
N VAL A 145 8.69 2.88 13.34
CA VAL A 145 8.36 1.78 12.42
C VAL A 145 8.31 0.41 13.11
N ARG A 146 9.07 0.23 14.21
CA ARG A 146 9.20 -1.04 14.95
C ARG A 146 7.86 -1.64 15.36
N ARG A 147 6.88 -0.79 15.72
CA ARG A 147 5.55 -1.21 16.16
C ARG A 147 4.73 -1.90 15.06
N TYR A 148 4.94 -1.51 13.80
CA TYR A 148 4.13 -1.96 12.66
C TYR A 148 4.84 -3.03 11.83
N ILE A 149 6.17 -3.00 11.78
CA ILE A 149 6.94 -3.72 10.77
C ILE A 149 6.72 -5.23 10.76
N LYS A 150 6.47 -5.83 11.94
CA LYS A 150 6.23 -7.28 12.08
C LYS A 150 4.94 -7.74 11.40
N ALA A 151 3.92 -6.88 11.34
CA ALA A 151 2.63 -7.22 10.76
C ALA A 151 2.43 -6.65 9.35
N HIS A 152 3.06 -5.53 9.03
CA HIS A 152 2.77 -4.79 7.80
C HIS A 152 3.92 -4.85 6.78
N ASP A 153 3.56 -5.05 5.52
CA ASP A 153 4.48 -5.00 4.38
C ASP A 153 4.58 -3.61 3.74
N GLY A 154 3.71 -2.70 4.15
CA GLY A 154 3.65 -1.32 3.68
C GLY A 154 3.08 -0.43 4.77
N MET A 155 3.67 0.75 4.96
CA MET A 155 3.19 1.76 5.90
C MET A 155 3.46 3.15 5.37
N LEU A 156 2.61 4.08 5.79
CA LEU A 156 2.86 5.51 5.67
C LEU A 156 3.70 5.97 6.87
N LEU A 157 4.49 7.03 6.66
CA LEU A 157 5.29 7.69 7.67
C LEU A 157 4.75 9.12 7.84
N ALA A 158 4.24 9.46 9.01
CA ALA A 158 3.58 10.76 9.25
C ALA A 158 4.48 11.92 8.80
N ASN A 159 3.91 12.85 8.02
CA ASN A 159 4.60 14.01 7.44
C ASN A 159 5.90 13.71 6.67
N HIS A 160 6.05 12.49 6.13
CA HIS A 160 7.29 12.09 5.48
C HIS A 160 7.07 11.35 4.16
N GLY A 161 6.52 10.15 4.16
CA GLY A 161 6.43 9.32 2.94
C GLY A 161 5.86 7.94 3.20
N ALA A 162 6.37 6.93 2.49
CA ALA A 162 5.97 5.54 2.68
C ALA A 162 7.19 4.60 2.74
N LEU A 163 7.00 3.45 3.38
CA LEU A 163 7.99 2.38 3.50
C LEU A 163 7.34 1.06 3.12
N THR A 164 8.05 0.25 2.33
CA THR A 164 7.57 -1.07 1.89
C THR A 164 8.64 -2.14 2.00
N VAL A 165 8.19 -3.37 2.24
CA VAL A 165 9.02 -4.53 2.50
C VAL A 165 8.61 -5.68 1.60
N GLY A 166 9.60 -6.37 1.02
CA GLY A 166 9.38 -7.48 0.10
C GLY A 166 10.26 -8.69 0.40
N ALA A 167 9.81 -9.85 -0.09
CA ALA A 167 10.60 -11.08 -0.14
C ALA A 167 11.65 -11.02 -1.27
N ASP A 168 11.58 -10.00 -2.11
CA ASP A 168 12.54 -9.63 -3.15
C ASP A 168 12.38 -8.13 -3.45
N LEU A 169 13.30 -7.57 -4.23
CA LEU A 169 13.32 -6.14 -4.54
C LEU A 169 12.10 -5.68 -5.33
N PHE A 170 11.65 -6.46 -6.32
CA PHE A 170 10.51 -6.06 -7.13
C PHE A 170 9.20 -6.19 -6.36
N SER A 171 9.04 -7.19 -5.48
CA SER A 171 7.85 -7.25 -4.61
C SER A 171 7.76 -6.08 -3.64
N ALA A 172 8.89 -5.59 -3.08
CA ALA A 172 8.91 -4.35 -2.29
C ALA A 172 8.50 -3.14 -3.13
N TYR A 173 9.07 -2.99 -4.33
CA TYR A 173 8.72 -1.91 -5.25
C TYR A 173 7.25 -1.94 -5.69
N TYR A 174 6.71 -3.10 -6.06
CA TYR A 174 5.31 -3.23 -6.48
C TYR A 174 4.35 -2.89 -5.35
N LYS A 175 4.69 -3.22 -4.10
CA LYS A 175 3.93 -2.77 -2.93
C LYS A 175 3.91 -1.25 -2.82
N MET A 176 5.01 -0.56 -3.13
CA MET A 176 5.06 0.91 -3.15
C MET A 176 4.12 1.48 -4.22
N GLU A 177 4.09 0.86 -5.41
CA GLU A 177 3.12 1.22 -6.45
C GLU A 177 1.67 0.99 -5.99
N THR A 178 1.40 -0.12 -5.32
CA THR A 178 0.07 -0.44 -4.80
C THR A 178 -0.38 0.54 -3.72
N ILE A 179 0.50 0.99 -2.81
CA ILE A 179 0.17 2.03 -1.82
C ILE A 179 -0.28 3.32 -2.53
N GLU A 180 0.47 3.81 -3.50
CA GLU A 180 0.11 5.03 -4.23
C GLU A 180 -1.16 4.86 -5.06
N HIS A 181 -1.34 3.69 -5.68
CA HIS A 181 -2.56 3.36 -6.42
C HIS A 181 -3.79 3.36 -5.51
N PHE A 182 -3.65 2.75 -4.32
CA PHE A 182 -4.70 2.73 -3.32
C PHE A 182 -5.03 4.14 -2.84
N ALA A 183 -4.01 4.94 -2.52
CA ALA A 183 -4.18 6.34 -2.11
C ALA A 183 -4.95 7.16 -3.16
N LYS A 184 -4.62 7.00 -4.45
CA LYS A 184 -5.32 7.66 -5.58
C LYS A 184 -6.80 7.28 -5.64
N ILE A 185 -7.10 5.98 -5.56
CA ILE A 185 -8.48 5.50 -5.62
C ILE A 185 -9.27 5.99 -4.40
N SER A 186 -8.71 5.85 -3.19
CA SER A 186 -9.32 6.33 -1.96
C SER A 186 -9.56 7.84 -1.99
N PHE A 187 -8.61 8.62 -2.52
CA PHE A 187 -8.76 10.06 -2.69
C PHE A 187 -9.96 10.39 -3.58
N VAL A 188 -10.04 9.77 -4.77
CA VAL A 188 -11.15 9.96 -5.71
C VAL A 188 -12.48 9.52 -5.09
N ALA A 189 -12.54 8.35 -4.45
CA ALA A 189 -13.76 7.86 -3.80
C ALA A 189 -14.27 8.83 -2.73
N ARG A 190 -13.36 9.41 -1.92
CA ARG A 190 -13.71 10.40 -0.91
C ARG A 190 -14.20 11.72 -1.52
N MET A 191 -13.61 12.16 -2.63
CA MET A 191 -14.13 13.31 -3.38
C MET A 191 -15.53 13.06 -3.95
N LEU A 192 -15.84 11.81 -4.32
CA LEU A 192 -17.16 11.41 -4.84
C LEU A 192 -18.20 11.15 -3.74
N GLY A 193 -17.89 11.41 -2.47
CA GLY A 193 -18.83 11.28 -1.34
C GLY A 193 -18.53 10.13 -0.37
N GLY A 194 -17.44 9.39 -0.58
CA GLY A 194 -16.95 8.39 0.37
C GLY A 194 -16.69 7.01 -0.24
N GLU A 195 -15.97 6.19 0.51
CA GLU A 195 -15.66 4.81 0.15
C GLU A 195 -16.82 3.89 0.54
N ARG A 196 -17.25 3.03 -0.38
CA ARG A 196 -18.10 1.87 -0.04
C ARG A 196 -17.19 0.70 0.30
N LEU A 197 -17.25 0.26 1.54
CA LEU A 197 -16.31 -0.71 2.08
C LEU A 197 -16.79 -2.13 1.86
N LEU A 198 -15.83 -3.03 1.62
CA LEU A 198 -16.01 -4.46 1.76
C LEU A 198 -16.37 -4.79 3.21
N SER A 199 -17.34 -5.66 3.38
CA SER A 199 -17.75 -6.20 4.67
C SER A 199 -16.66 -7.07 5.29
N ARG A 200 -16.74 -7.29 6.61
CA ARG A 200 -15.87 -8.20 7.35
C ARG A 200 -15.82 -9.60 6.71
N GLN A 201 -16.98 -10.13 6.30
CA GLN A 201 -17.11 -11.45 5.68
C GLN A 201 -16.38 -11.52 4.32
N GLU A 202 -16.45 -10.45 3.52
CA GLU A 202 -15.70 -10.36 2.26
C GLU A 202 -14.19 -10.28 2.51
N VAL A 203 -13.75 -9.51 3.51
CA VAL A 203 -12.34 -9.44 3.91
C VAL A 203 -11.79 -10.79 4.36
N GLU A 204 -12.55 -11.54 5.17
CA GLU A 204 -12.17 -12.90 5.59
C GLU A 204 -12.08 -13.87 4.41
N ARG A 205 -13.04 -13.79 3.48
CA ARG A 205 -13.01 -14.58 2.24
C ARG A 205 -11.77 -14.28 1.41
N LEU A 206 -11.39 -13.01 1.27
CA LEU A 206 -10.19 -12.59 0.55
C LEU A 206 -8.90 -13.09 1.22
N GLN A 207 -8.84 -13.08 2.55
CA GLN A 207 -7.71 -13.66 3.28
C GLN A 207 -7.52 -15.15 2.98
N GLY A 208 -8.62 -15.91 2.91
CA GLY A 208 -8.58 -17.32 2.54
C GLY A 208 -8.02 -17.59 1.13
N LEU A 209 -7.98 -16.58 0.25
CA LEU A 209 -7.44 -16.69 -1.10
C LEU A 209 -5.94 -16.40 -1.18
N ARG A 210 -5.32 -15.76 -0.18
CA ARG A 210 -3.89 -15.34 -0.22
C ARG A 210 -2.94 -16.50 -0.54
N GLY A 211 -3.17 -17.65 0.08
CA GLY A 211 -2.36 -18.86 -0.16
C GLY A 211 -2.43 -19.37 -1.61
N ARG A 212 -3.58 -19.22 -2.28
CA ARG A 212 -3.73 -19.62 -3.69
C ARG A 212 -2.95 -18.71 -4.64
N TYR A 213 -2.71 -17.46 -4.24
CA TYR A 213 -1.94 -16.47 -5.01
C TYR A 213 -0.47 -16.40 -4.59
N GLY A 214 0.00 -17.31 -3.74
CA GLY A 214 1.40 -17.32 -3.28
C GLY A 214 1.79 -16.12 -2.41
N ILE A 215 0.82 -15.44 -1.79
CA ILE A 215 1.06 -14.25 -0.96
C ILE A 215 1.44 -14.72 0.45
N ALA A 216 2.73 -14.68 0.76
CA ALA A 216 3.33 -15.18 2.02
C ALA A 216 3.50 -14.11 3.12
N SER A 217 2.83 -12.97 2.99
CA SER A 217 2.97 -11.81 3.88
C SER A 217 2.64 -12.15 5.35
N PRO A 218 3.38 -11.59 6.33
CA PRO A 218 3.61 -12.22 7.64
C PRO A 218 2.44 -12.21 8.60
N ALA A 219 1.41 -11.35 8.41
CA ALA A 219 0.32 -11.24 9.37
C ALA A 219 -1.07 -11.41 8.74
N PRO A 220 -1.96 -12.19 9.41
CA PRO A 220 -3.39 -12.20 9.10
C PRO A 220 -4.03 -10.87 9.52
N ILE A 221 -5.20 -10.56 8.97
CA ILE A 221 -6.01 -9.45 9.47
C ILE A 221 -6.68 -9.92 10.77
N CYS A 222 -6.72 -9.05 11.78
CA CYS A 222 -7.29 -9.37 13.08
C CYS A 222 -8.79 -9.77 12.96
N PRO A 223 -9.26 -10.83 13.65
CA PRO A 223 -10.67 -11.23 13.66
C PRO A 223 -11.58 -10.18 14.32
N ASP A 224 -11.12 -9.55 15.42
CA ASP A 224 -11.81 -8.48 16.12
C ASP A 224 -10.87 -7.29 16.43
N PRO A 225 -11.07 -6.11 15.81
CA PRO A 225 -10.29 -4.92 16.09
C PRO A 225 -10.33 -4.46 17.56
N ALA A 226 -11.42 -4.70 18.29
CA ALA A 226 -11.63 -4.19 19.65
C ALA A 226 -10.93 -5.04 20.72
N ALA A 227 -10.74 -6.34 20.47
CA ALA A 227 -10.15 -7.28 21.42
C ALA A 227 -8.61 -7.26 21.50
N HIS A 228 -7.93 -6.64 20.53
CA HIS A 228 -6.47 -6.74 20.38
C HIS A 228 -5.68 -5.49 20.79
N ALA A 229 -6.32 -4.51 21.45
CA ALA A 229 -5.68 -3.29 21.94
C ALA A 229 -4.65 -3.51 23.07
N ALA A 230 -4.55 -4.73 23.63
CA ALA A 230 -3.90 -4.99 24.92
C ALA A 230 -2.54 -5.74 24.87
N VAL A 231 -1.87 -5.87 23.72
CA VAL A 231 -0.58 -6.60 23.67
C VAL A 231 0.47 -5.81 22.91
N ASP A 232 1.65 -5.69 23.50
CA ASP A 232 2.88 -5.02 23.02
C ASP A 232 3.50 -5.68 21.76
N GLN A 233 2.75 -6.58 21.11
CA GLN A 233 3.13 -7.30 19.90
C GLN A 233 1.93 -7.27 18.94
N VAL A 234 1.98 -6.37 17.96
CA VAL A 234 1.00 -6.34 16.86
C VAL A 234 1.24 -7.59 16.00
N ALA A 235 0.51 -8.67 16.29
CA ALA A 235 0.61 -9.96 15.60
C ALA A 235 -0.32 -10.05 14.37
N CYS A 236 -1.22 -9.09 14.20
CA CYS A 236 -2.21 -9.05 13.13
C CYS A 236 -2.43 -7.62 12.64
N GLN A 237 -2.93 -7.48 11.41
CA GLN A 237 -3.23 -6.19 10.81
C GLN A 237 -4.67 -5.76 11.11
N THR A 238 -4.88 -4.53 11.57
CA THR A 238 -6.22 -3.99 11.71
C THR A 238 -6.71 -3.44 10.38
N VAL A 239 -7.84 -3.94 9.89
CA VAL A 239 -8.53 -3.43 8.70
C VAL A 239 -9.96 -3.03 9.10
N PHE A 240 -10.32 -1.78 8.83
CA PHE A 240 -11.67 -1.26 9.05
C PHE A 240 -12.61 -1.75 7.96
N ALA A 241 -13.55 -2.62 8.37
CA ALA A 241 -14.57 -3.22 7.53
C ALA A 241 -15.88 -3.31 8.35
N PRO A 242 -17.02 -2.84 7.83
CA PRO A 242 -18.31 -2.95 8.51
C PRO A 242 -18.81 -4.40 8.54
N GLU A 243 -19.78 -4.69 9.40
CA GLU A 243 -20.53 -5.95 9.32
C GLU A 243 -21.35 -5.99 8.02
N GLY A 244 -21.39 -7.16 7.39
CA GLY A 244 -22.20 -7.38 6.20
C GLY A 244 -23.64 -7.67 6.58
N ASN A 245 -24.59 -6.97 5.99
CA ASN A 245 -26.04 -7.23 6.09
C ASN A 245 -26.58 -8.04 4.90
N GLY A 246 -25.71 -8.51 3.99
CA GLY A 246 -26.09 -9.24 2.78
C GLY A 246 -26.54 -8.35 1.61
N GLU A 247 -26.50 -7.02 1.76
CA GLU A 247 -26.78 -6.09 0.67
C GLU A 247 -25.64 -6.03 -0.35
N ARG A 248 -25.97 -5.74 -1.62
CA ARG A 248 -24.95 -5.53 -2.66
C ARG A 248 -24.22 -4.21 -2.42
N LEU A 249 -22.88 -4.23 -2.58
CA LEU A 249 -22.04 -3.02 -2.53
C LEU A 249 -22.49 -1.93 -3.52
N ILE A 250 -23.01 -2.35 -4.67
CA ILE A 250 -23.64 -1.47 -5.64
C ILE A 250 -25.14 -1.81 -5.70
N PRO A 251 -26.03 -0.88 -5.32
CA PRO A 251 -27.46 -1.01 -5.52
C PRO A 251 -27.77 -1.30 -6.99
N ASP A 252 -28.81 -2.10 -7.23
CA ASP A 252 -29.23 -2.42 -8.58
C ASP A 252 -29.74 -1.16 -9.29
N TYR A 253 -28.90 -0.51 -10.09
CA TYR A 253 -29.25 0.75 -10.76
C TYR A 253 -30.46 0.58 -11.71
N ARG A 254 -30.74 -0.66 -12.13
CA ARG A 254 -31.92 -0.99 -12.95
C ARG A 254 -33.25 -0.86 -12.19
N ALA A 255 -33.24 -0.91 -10.86
CA ALA A 255 -34.47 -0.71 -10.08
C ALA A 255 -35.01 0.73 -10.16
N GLY A 256 -34.18 1.71 -10.57
CA GLY A 256 -34.56 3.11 -10.74
C GLY A 256 -34.98 3.52 -12.16
N LEU A 257 -34.92 2.61 -13.14
CA LEU A 257 -35.26 2.88 -14.56
C LEU A 257 -36.59 2.25 -15.00
N GLY A 258 -37.48 1.95 -14.05
CA GLY A 258 -38.81 1.41 -14.33
C GLY A 258 -39.25 0.43 -13.26
N GLY A 259 -39.50 0.93 -12.04
CA GLY A 259 -40.02 0.15 -10.92
C GLY A 259 -41.27 0.82 -10.37
N VAL A 260 -42.36 0.05 -10.31
CA VAL A 260 -43.64 0.42 -9.70
C VAL A 260 -43.37 0.95 -8.28
N GLY A 261 -43.79 2.17 -7.99
CA GLY A 261 -43.70 2.74 -6.65
C GLY A 261 -44.49 1.87 -5.66
N GLY A 262 -44.00 1.76 -4.43
CA GLY A 262 -44.57 0.89 -3.38
C GLY A 262 -46.06 1.08 -3.06
N ASP A 263 -46.72 2.09 -3.63
CA ASP A 263 -48.13 2.43 -3.43
C ASP A 263 -48.99 2.30 -4.70
N GLY A 264 -48.52 1.59 -5.74
CA GLY A 264 -49.27 1.43 -7.00
C GLY A 264 -49.20 2.67 -7.92
N GLU A 265 -48.37 3.66 -7.59
CA GLU A 265 -48.06 4.77 -8.49
C GLU A 265 -47.11 4.33 -9.60
N ILE A 266 -47.53 4.55 -10.86
CA ILE A 266 -46.65 4.46 -12.02
C ILE A 266 -46.00 5.85 -12.22
N ARG A 267 -44.67 5.91 -12.18
CA ARG A 267 -43.90 7.12 -12.50
C ARG A 267 -43.31 6.98 -13.89
N LEU A 268 -43.71 7.87 -14.79
CA LEU A 268 -43.22 7.95 -16.16
C LEU A 268 -42.43 9.24 -16.34
N THR A 269 -41.35 9.18 -17.12
CA THR A 269 -40.75 10.39 -17.68
C THR A 269 -41.70 11.03 -18.69
N TYR A 270 -41.52 12.33 -18.98
CA TYR A 270 -42.34 13.04 -19.98
C TYR A 270 -42.32 12.33 -21.35
N ARG A 271 -41.16 11.77 -21.73
CA ARG A 271 -40.98 11.04 -22.99
C ARG A 271 -41.79 9.74 -23.02
N GLU A 272 -41.80 9.00 -21.93
CA GLU A 272 -42.55 7.74 -21.80
C GLU A 272 -44.06 8.01 -21.76
N LEU A 273 -44.51 9.02 -21.00
CA LEU A 273 -45.91 9.44 -20.98
C LEU A 273 -46.40 9.84 -22.38
N SER A 274 -45.59 10.60 -23.12
CA SER A 274 -45.93 11.04 -24.48
C SER A 274 -46.04 9.86 -25.44
N ALA A 275 -45.10 8.91 -25.38
CA ALA A 275 -45.13 7.71 -26.21
C ALA A 275 -46.35 6.82 -25.90
N LEU A 276 -46.73 6.71 -24.63
CA LEU A 276 -47.86 5.88 -24.19
C LEU A 276 -49.20 6.49 -24.63
N ILE A 277 -49.34 7.83 -24.55
CA ILE A 277 -50.49 8.55 -25.08
C ILE A 277 -50.57 8.42 -26.61
N GLU A 278 -49.45 8.58 -27.33
CA GLU A 278 -49.43 8.41 -28.79
C GLU A 278 -49.84 7.01 -29.24
N ALA A 279 -49.39 5.97 -28.53
CA ALA A 279 -49.77 4.60 -28.82
C ALA A 279 -51.29 4.37 -28.61
N ALA A 280 -51.83 4.83 -27.48
CA ALA A 280 -53.27 4.72 -27.18
C ALA A 280 -54.14 5.47 -28.21
N VAL A 281 -53.69 6.64 -28.68
CA VAL A 281 -54.41 7.41 -29.71
C VAL A 281 -54.40 6.71 -31.07
N ARG A 282 -53.35 5.94 -31.41
CA ARG A 282 -53.30 5.16 -32.65
C ARG A 282 -54.25 3.97 -32.64
N GLU A 283 -54.46 3.35 -31.48
CA GLU A 283 -55.38 2.21 -31.34
C GLU A 283 -56.87 2.61 -31.36
N LEU A 284 -57.16 3.91 -31.25
CA LEU A 284 -58.53 4.46 -31.33
C LEU A 284 -58.96 4.86 -32.75
N LYS A 285 -58.12 4.63 -33.77
CA LYS A 285 -58.41 4.87 -35.20
C LYS A 285 -58.53 3.56 -35.97
#